data_AF-I5B1E2-F1
#
_entry.id   AF-I5B1E2-F1
#
_cell.length_a   1.000
_cell.length_b   1.000
_cell.length_c   1.000
_cell.angle_alpha   90.00
_cell.angle_beta   90.00
_cell.angle_gamma   90.00
#
_symmetry.space_group_name_H-M   'P 1'
#
loop_
_entity.id
_entity.type
_entity.pdbx_description
1 polymer ?
#
loop_
_entity_poly.entity_id
_entity_poly.type
_entity_poly.pdbx_seq_one_letter_code
_entity_poly.pdbx_strand_id
1 'polypeptide(L)'
;MDNMTKERIKAWTPLGRPTLGIANTEHPEQKKFETFARQCQEISAAISWRQSTQPAALPGFFLKNNILYSALPLERELLPFLKGLDSLEKPHPVNDIQKTLDNIEAPCRLTLYIALQCPHCPGMVERLIPLAAACEKIYLHIIDGSLFPDKAQEDKAMSAPCLILNDDTRWTGAVAEEEIVDMIVNKESMDLDTKALKTILEDGRAEWITQRMLTTNRLFKGFSGLLLHETWSVRLGAMVVVEALAEKAPALCSDLEKILIEVFSTKDIPVQGDILYALGEIGTPDTRNWIAAQQEALSHEDLKDAAKDAIQSIEDRLNI
;
A
#
# COMPACT_ATOMS: atom_id res chain seq x y z
N MET A 1 5.48 -13.25 33.36
CA MET A 1 6.46 -14.08 32.64
C MET A 1 6.69 -15.36 33.43
N ASP A 2 6.48 -16.54 32.82
CA ASP A 2 6.67 -17.83 33.48
C ASP A 2 8.16 -18.20 33.61
N ASN A 3 8.49 -19.24 34.39
CA ASN A 3 9.90 -19.64 34.61
C ASN A 3 10.58 -20.12 33.33
N MET A 4 9.85 -20.81 32.44
CA MET A 4 10.41 -21.32 31.18
C MET A 4 10.84 -20.17 30.25
N THR A 5 10.04 -19.12 30.15
CA THR A 5 10.34 -17.91 29.39
C THR A 5 11.58 -17.22 29.96
N LYS A 6 11.66 -17.08 31.30
CA LYS A 6 12.82 -16.48 31.97
C LYS A 6 14.11 -17.25 31.68
N GLU A 7 14.09 -18.58 31.80
CA GLU A 7 15.24 -19.44 31.51
C GLU A 7 15.68 -19.32 30.05
N ARG A 8 14.74 -19.27 29.10
CA ARG A 8 15.04 -19.08 27.67
C ARG A 8 15.69 -17.72 27.38
N ILE A 9 15.17 -16.64 27.97
CA ILE A 9 15.77 -15.30 27.82
C ILE A 9 17.18 -15.26 28.42
N LYS A 10 17.38 -15.91 29.57
CA LYS A 10 18.69 -15.98 30.24
C LYS A 10 19.71 -16.81 29.45
N ALA A 11 19.27 -17.88 28.80
CA ALA A 11 20.11 -18.76 27.99
C ALA A 11 20.41 -18.19 26.59
N TRP A 12 19.62 -17.22 26.11
CA TRP A 12 19.84 -16.58 24.83
C TRP A 12 21.14 -15.75 24.84
N THR A 13 22.03 -16.08 23.91
CA THR A 13 23.30 -15.39 23.71
C THR A 13 23.16 -14.51 22.47
N PRO A 14 22.99 -13.18 22.62
CA PRO A 14 22.69 -12.32 21.49
C PRO A 14 23.92 -12.10 20.60
N LEU A 15 23.71 -11.87 19.31
CA LEU A 15 24.76 -11.46 18.37
C LEU A 15 25.14 -9.98 18.52
N GLY A 16 24.25 -9.17 19.10
CA GLY A 16 24.42 -7.73 19.33
C GLY A 16 23.84 -7.28 20.68
N ARG A 17 23.70 -5.96 20.87
CA ARG A 17 23.04 -5.37 22.06
C ARG A 17 21.91 -4.45 21.64
N PRO A 18 20.76 -5.01 21.22
CA PRO A 18 19.67 -4.22 20.68
C PRO A 18 19.08 -3.28 21.75
N THR A 19 18.73 -2.07 21.32
CA THR A 19 17.98 -1.11 22.14
C THR A 19 16.56 -1.00 21.61
N LEU A 20 15.60 -1.48 22.40
CA LEU A 20 14.19 -1.51 22.03
C LEU A 20 13.45 -0.31 22.62
N GLY A 21 12.58 0.30 21.81
CA GLY A 21 11.68 1.36 22.26
C GLY A 21 10.38 0.77 22.79
N ILE A 22 9.94 1.18 23.97
CA ILE A 22 8.59 0.89 24.47
C ILE A 22 7.68 1.98 23.91
N ALA A 23 6.64 1.59 23.16
CA ALA A 23 5.64 2.53 22.67
C ALA A 23 4.96 3.23 23.87
N ASN A 24 4.69 4.53 23.77
CA ASN A 24 3.99 5.28 24.80
C ASN A 24 2.55 5.53 24.34
N THR A 25 1.59 4.83 24.93
CA THR A 25 0.18 4.90 24.55
C THR A 25 -0.71 5.00 25.78
N GLU A 26 -1.91 5.58 25.62
CA GLU A 26 -2.93 5.61 26.67
C GLU A 26 -3.75 4.30 26.73
N HIS A 27 -3.39 3.31 25.93
CA HIS A 27 -4.15 2.07 25.82
C HIS A 27 -4.10 1.25 27.13
N PRO A 28 -5.20 0.60 27.56
CA PRO A 28 -5.26 -0.15 28.82
C PRO A 28 -4.17 -1.22 28.98
N GLU A 29 -3.78 -1.82 27.85
CA GLU A 29 -2.76 -2.89 27.79
C GLU A 29 -1.31 -2.40 27.96
N GLN A 30 -1.05 -1.09 27.91
CA GLN A 30 0.29 -0.49 28.00
C GLN A 30 1.11 -1.03 29.18
N LYS A 31 0.48 -1.14 30.36
CA LYS A 31 1.14 -1.62 31.59
C LYS A 31 1.69 -3.04 31.45
N LYS A 32 1.11 -3.90 30.62
CA LYS A 32 1.61 -5.26 30.39
C LYS A 32 2.95 -5.24 29.65
N PHE A 33 3.10 -4.36 28.66
CA PHE A 33 4.34 -4.19 27.89
C PHE A 33 5.46 -3.59 28.75
N GLU A 34 5.17 -2.57 29.54
CA GLU A 34 6.14 -1.98 30.49
C GLU A 34 6.61 -2.99 31.53
N THR A 35 5.67 -3.80 32.05
CA THR A 35 5.99 -4.86 33.01
C THR A 35 6.88 -5.92 32.38
N PHE A 36 6.59 -6.33 31.15
CA PHE A 36 7.42 -7.29 30.41
C PHE A 36 8.83 -6.76 30.19
N ALA A 37 8.97 -5.52 29.69
CA ALA A 37 10.27 -4.89 29.45
C ALA A 37 11.11 -4.80 30.73
N ARG A 38 10.50 -4.37 31.85
CA ARG A 38 11.17 -4.34 33.16
C ARG A 38 11.67 -5.72 33.57
N GLN A 39 10.82 -6.75 33.47
CA GLN A 39 11.19 -8.12 33.81
C GLN A 39 12.33 -8.64 32.92
N CYS A 40 12.29 -8.36 31.61
CA CYS A 40 13.38 -8.71 30.69
C CYS A 40 14.71 -8.04 31.07
N GLN A 41 14.67 -6.75 31.40
CA GLN A 41 15.85 -5.98 31.83
C GLN A 41 16.49 -6.54 33.10
N GLU A 42 15.69 -7.06 34.04
CA GLU A 42 16.16 -7.71 35.26
C GLU A 42 16.81 -9.09 34.99
N ILE A 43 16.35 -9.80 33.95
CA ILE A 43 16.83 -11.15 33.61
C ILE A 43 18.11 -11.11 32.78
N SER A 44 18.18 -10.17 31.84
CA SER A 44 19.28 -10.10 30.87
C SER A 44 19.68 -8.66 30.56
N ALA A 45 20.98 -8.39 30.70
CA ALA A 45 21.59 -7.13 30.29
C ALA A 45 21.86 -7.05 28.78
N ALA A 46 21.48 -8.08 28.01
CA ALA A 46 21.63 -8.14 26.56
C ALA A 46 20.73 -7.13 25.82
N ILE A 47 19.56 -6.84 26.38
CA ILE A 47 18.55 -5.98 25.78
C ILE A 47 18.47 -4.70 26.60
N SER A 48 18.60 -3.57 25.92
CA SER A 48 18.36 -2.26 26.49
C SER A 48 16.94 -1.82 26.16
N TRP A 49 16.24 -1.23 27.12
CA TRP A 49 14.90 -0.69 26.92
C TRP A 49 14.88 0.82 27.13
N ARG A 50 14.17 1.56 26.27
CA ARG A 50 13.94 2.99 26.41
C ARG A 50 12.49 3.34 26.10
N GLN A 51 11.99 4.45 26.63
CA GLN A 51 10.71 4.99 26.16
C GLN A 51 10.88 5.53 24.74
N SER A 52 9.96 5.17 23.85
CA SER A 52 9.96 5.67 22.47
C SER A 52 9.25 7.02 22.41
N THR A 53 9.77 7.92 21.57
CA THR A 53 9.08 9.16 21.19
C THR A 53 8.25 9.00 19.91
N GLN A 54 8.31 7.83 19.28
CA GLN A 54 7.55 7.56 18.07
C GLN A 54 6.07 7.36 18.41
N PRO A 55 5.15 7.96 17.61
CA PRO A 55 3.72 7.76 17.81
C PRO A 55 3.36 6.31 17.50
N ALA A 56 2.47 5.74 18.32
CA ALA A 56 1.90 4.42 18.10
C ALA A 56 0.45 4.41 18.59
N ALA A 57 -0.44 3.77 17.83
CA ALA A 57 -1.82 3.57 18.23
C ALA A 57 -1.98 2.42 19.25
N LEU A 58 -1.13 1.40 19.14
CA LEU A 58 -1.12 0.24 20.03
C LEU A 58 0.15 0.19 20.87
N PRO A 59 0.07 -0.29 22.13
CA PRO A 59 1.24 -0.69 22.90
C PRO A 59 2.10 -1.69 22.12
N GLY A 60 3.40 -1.67 22.37
CA GLY A 60 4.33 -2.55 21.68
C GLY A 60 5.78 -2.17 21.89
N PHE A 61 6.64 -2.90 21.20
CA PHE A 61 8.08 -2.67 21.18
C PHE A 61 8.53 -2.26 19.79
N PHE A 62 9.09 -1.06 19.66
CA PHE A 62 9.83 -0.63 18.48
C PHE A 62 11.18 -1.35 18.46
N LEU A 63 11.34 -2.27 17.51
CA LEU A 63 12.61 -2.99 17.30
C LEU A 63 13.58 -2.16 16.46
N LYS A 64 13.01 -1.39 15.53
CA LYS A 64 13.68 -0.39 14.69
C LYS A 64 12.65 0.71 14.38
N ASN A 65 13.04 1.77 13.67
CA ASN A 65 12.11 2.87 13.34
C ASN A 65 10.92 2.42 12.48
N ASN A 66 11.08 1.34 11.72
CA ASN A 66 10.09 0.78 10.81
C ASN A 66 9.52 -0.57 11.27
N ILE A 67 9.80 -1.02 12.51
CA ILE A 67 9.32 -2.32 13.01
C ILE A 67 8.69 -2.13 14.39
N LEU A 68 7.37 -2.28 14.47
CA LEU A 68 6.60 -2.25 15.71
C LEU A 68 6.05 -3.65 16.03
N TYR A 69 6.36 -4.15 17.22
CA TYR A 69 5.92 -5.43 17.73
C TYR A 69 4.87 -5.23 18.84
N SER A 70 3.60 -5.14 18.47
CA SER A 70 2.43 -5.07 19.35
C SER A 70 1.94 -6.47 19.74
N ALA A 71 2.83 -7.24 20.34
CA ALA A 71 2.53 -8.53 20.95
C ALA A 71 3.47 -8.77 22.12
N LEU A 72 3.07 -9.61 23.08
CA LEU A 72 3.98 -10.06 24.13
C LEU A 72 4.74 -11.28 23.61
N PRO A 73 6.08 -11.26 23.50
CA PRO A 73 6.86 -12.37 22.93
C PRO A 73 6.97 -13.50 23.96
N LEU A 74 5.89 -14.26 24.08
CA LEU A 74 5.73 -15.37 25.01
C LEU A 74 5.54 -16.67 24.24
N GLU A 75 5.66 -17.80 24.93
CA GLU A 75 5.36 -19.13 24.39
C GLU A 75 6.11 -19.42 23.08
N ARG A 76 5.37 -19.59 21.97
CA ARG A 76 5.89 -19.92 20.64
C ARG A 76 6.54 -18.73 19.94
N GLU A 77 6.20 -17.51 20.36
CA GLU A 77 6.69 -16.27 19.75
C GLU A 77 7.98 -15.74 20.41
N LEU A 78 8.36 -16.26 21.57
CA LEU A 78 9.60 -15.83 22.24
C LEU A 78 10.84 -16.10 21.38
N LEU A 79 10.99 -17.30 20.83
CA LEU A 79 12.18 -17.65 20.03
C LEU A 79 12.25 -16.88 18.70
N PRO A 80 11.16 -16.78 17.90
CA PRO A 80 11.10 -15.89 16.74
C PRO A 80 11.48 -14.45 17.05
N PHE A 81 10.95 -13.90 18.14
CA PHE A 81 11.27 -12.54 18.57
C PHE A 81 12.77 -12.37 18.84
N LEU A 82 13.38 -13.26 19.65
CA LEU A 82 14.80 -13.19 19.98
C LEU A 82 15.70 -13.35 18.74
N LYS A 83 15.37 -14.29 17.83
CA LYS A 83 16.08 -14.41 16.54
C LYS A 83 15.93 -13.16 15.68
N GLY A 84 14.73 -12.56 15.67
CA GLY A 84 14.46 -11.30 15.01
C GLY A 84 15.38 -10.19 15.53
N LEU A 85 15.60 -10.11 16.84
CA LEU A 85 16.53 -9.15 17.43
C LEU A 85 17.97 -9.34 16.95
N ASP A 86 18.42 -10.59 16.83
CA ASP A 86 19.76 -10.92 16.30
C ASP A 86 19.95 -10.49 14.84
N SER A 87 18.84 -10.42 14.07
CA SER A 87 18.85 -10.02 12.67
C SER A 87 18.78 -8.50 12.42
N LEU A 88 18.58 -7.67 13.46
CA LEU A 88 18.35 -6.23 13.27
C LEU A 88 19.55 -5.46 12.71
N GLU A 89 20.76 -5.78 13.19
CA GLU A 89 21.99 -5.09 12.76
C GLU A 89 22.55 -5.66 11.45
N LYS A 90 22.39 -6.96 11.25
CA LYS A 90 22.81 -7.67 10.05
C LYS A 90 21.64 -8.52 9.56
N PRO A 91 20.70 -7.91 8.85
CA PRO A 91 19.59 -8.65 8.28
C PRO A 91 20.10 -9.56 7.18
N HIS A 92 19.62 -10.80 7.18
CA HIS A 92 19.92 -11.78 6.16
C HIS A 92 18.58 -12.33 5.65
N PRO A 93 17.87 -11.58 4.79
CA PRO A 93 16.66 -12.10 4.14
C PRO A 93 17.03 -13.36 3.34
N VAL A 94 16.06 -14.24 3.14
CA VAL A 94 16.29 -15.53 2.48
C VAL A 94 16.54 -15.28 0.97
N ASN A 95 17.30 -16.16 0.30
CA ASN A 95 17.39 -16.25 -1.17
C ASN A 95 17.86 -15.02 -1.99
N ASP A 96 18.85 -14.24 -1.52
CA ASP A 96 19.44 -13.12 -2.30
C ASP A 96 18.41 -12.09 -2.81
N ILE A 97 17.29 -11.94 -2.08
CA ILE A 97 16.16 -11.03 -2.38
C ILE A 97 16.57 -9.54 -2.28
N GLN A 98 17.78 -9.25 -1.79
CA GLN A 98 18.29 -7.88 -1.61
C GLN A 98 18.18 -7.03 -2.88
N LYS A 99 18.49 -7.60 -4.05
CA LYS A 99 18.38 -6.87 -5.33
C LYS A 99 16.94 -6.45 -5.63
N THR A 100 15.96 -7.25 -5.24
CA THR A 100 14.54 -6.95 -5.43
C THR A 100 14.07 -5.91 -4.41
N LEU A 101 14.58 -5.96 -3.17
CA LEU A 101 14.32 -4.93 -2.15
C LEU A 101 14.80 -3.55 -2.59
N ASP A 102 15.93 -3.47 -3.29
CA ASP A 102 16.49 -2.22 -3.80
C ASP A 102 15.55 -1.53 -4.83
N ASN A 103 14.63 -2.28 -5.45
CA ASN A 103 13.64 -1.76 -6.40
C ASN A 103 12.37 -1.23 -5.71
N ILE A 104 12.26 -1.32 -4.37
CA ILE A 104 11.14 -0.72 -3.65
C ILE A 104 11.33 0.79 -3.67
N GLU A 105 10.51 1.51 -4.43
CA GLU A 105 10.65 2.95 -4.61
C GLU A 105 10.00 3.73 -3.46
N ALA A 106 8.80 3.30 -3.03
CA ALA A 106 7.98 3.99 -2.03
C ALA A 106 7.86 3.22 -0.71
N PRO A 107 7.53 3.90 0.41
CA PRO A 107 7.18 3.25 1.66
C PRO A 107 5.94 2.37 1.54
N CYS A 108 5.98 1.16 2.11
CA CYS A 108 4.85 0.26 2.21
C CYS A 108 4.62 -0.21 3.66
N ARG A 109 3.38 -0.55 4.01
CA ARG A 109 3.00 -1.07 5.32
C ARG A 109 2.64 -2.55 5.25
N LEU A 110 3.35 -3.36 6.01
CA LEU A 110 3.02 -4.76 6.28
C LEU A 110 2.44 -4.89 7.69
N THR A 111 1.18 -5.27 7.80
CA THR A 111 0.53 -5.58 9.09
C THR A 111 0.37 -7.09 9.22
N LEU A 112 1.06 -7.70 10.17
CA LEU A 112 0.97 -9.12 10.47
C LEU A 112 0.16 -9.34 11.75
N TYR A 113 -0.99 -9.97 11.61
CA TYR A 113 -1.76 -10.50 12.74
C TYR A 113 -1.27 -11.89 13.12
N ILE A 114 -0.93 -12.05 14.41
CA ILE A 114 -0.54 -13.32 15.02
C ILE A 114 -1.48 -13.68 16.18
N ALA A 115 -1.36 -14.92 16.65
CA ALA A 115 -1.95 -15.37 17.90
C ALA A 115 -0.97 -16.32 18.59
N LEU A 116 -0.80 -16.21 19.92
CA LEU A 116 0.23 -16.95 20.67
C LEU A 116 0.15 -18.49 20.50
N GLN A 117 -1.06 -19.02 20.30
CA GLN A 117 -1.29 -20.46 20.11
C GLN A 117 -1.18 -20.92 18.65
N CYS A 118 -0.98 -20.01 17.69
CA CYS A 118 -0.91 -20.37 16.29
C CYS A 118 0.42 -21.07 15.95
N PRO A 119 0.41 -22.27 15.36
CA PRO A 119 1.64 -22.99 15.04
C PRO A 119 2.41 -22.38 13.84
N HIS A 120 1.75 -21.54 13.03
CA HIS A 120 2.33 -20.99 11.79
C HIS A 120 2.80 -19.53 11.93
N CYS A 121 2.38 -18.80 12.98
CA CYS A 121 2.82 -17.42 13.23
C CYS A 121 4.33 -17.28 13.45
N PRO A 122 5.00 -18.18 14.20
CA PRO A 122 6.45 -18.11 14.40
C PRO A 122 7.25 -18.01 13.10
N GLY A 123 6.86 -18.80 12.09
CA GLY A 123 7.53 -18.81 10.80
C GLY A 123 7.37 -17.50 10.02
N MET A 124 6.25 -16.81 10.16
CA MET A 124 6.04 -15.50 9.54
C MET A 124 6.84 -14.40 10.26
N VAL A 125 6.90 -14.42 11.59
CA VAL A 125 7.70 -13.48 12.38
C VAL A 125 9.19 -13.61 12.08
N GLU A 126 9.70 -14.85 12.00
CA GLU A 126 11.10 -15.13 11.66
C GLU A 126 11.50 -14.65 10.26
N ARG A 127 10.55 -14.55 9.31
CA ARG A 127 10.78 -14.05 7.94
C ARG A 127 10.67 -12.53 7.85
N LEU A 128 9.61 -11.97 8.44
CA LEU A 128 9.25 -10.57 8.23
C LEU A 128 10.15 -9.59 9.00
N ILE A 129 10.64 -9.94 10.20
CA ILE A 129 11.53 -9.06 10.95
C ILE A 129 12.84 -8.79 10.18
N PRO A 130 13.60 -9.82 9.73
CA PRO A 130 14.79 -9.59 8.91
C PRO A 130 14.50 -8.83 7.62
N LEU A 131 13.38 -9.13 6.95
CA LEU A 131 12.96 -8.47 5.72
C LEU A 131 12.78 -6.95 5.92
N ALA A 132 12.00 -6.56 6.93
CA ALA A 132 11.80 -5.15 7.27
C ALA A 132 13.09 -4.51 7.81
N ALA A 133 13.95 -5.26 8.49
CA ALA A 133 15.23 -4.74 8.95
C ALA A 133 16.19 -4.42 7.78
N ALA A 134 16.08 -5.16 6.66
CA ALA A 134 16.86 -4.98 5.42
C ALA A 134 16.41 -3.78 4.58
N CYS A 135 15.13 -3.36 4.66
CA CYS A 135 14.60 -2.24 3.87
C CYS A 135 13.76 -1.31 4.75
N GLU A 136 14.28 -0.10 5.02
CA GLU A 136 13.62 0.89 5.89
C GLU A 136 12.30 1.43 5.31
N LYS A 137 12.04 1.21 4.01
CA LYS A 137 10.77 1.54 3.35
C LYS A 137 9.65 0.56 3.71
N ILE A 138 9.97 -0.62 4.25
CA ILE A 138 8.99 -1.61 4.70
C ILE A 138 8.65 -1.34 6.18
N TYR A 139 7.47 -0.78 6.43
CA TYR A 139 6.94 -0.57 7.77
C TYR A 139 6.19 -1.81 8.24
N LEU A 140 6.82 -2.60 9.10
CA LEU A 140 6.25 -3.82 9.65
C LEU A 140 5.58 -3.55 11.01
N HIS A 141 4.31 -3.91 11.13
CA HIS A 141 3.57 -3.93 12.38
C HIS A 141 3.08 -5.34 12.67
N ILE A 142 3.66 -5.99 13.69
CA ILE A 142 3.21 -7.30 14.17
C ILE A 142 2.23 -7.08 15.32
N ILE A 143 1.04 -7.66 15.24
CA ILE A 143 -0.06 -7.45 16.19
C ILE A 143 -0.56 -8.80 16.70
N ASP A 144 -0.64 -8.99 18.02
CA ASP A 144 -1.40 -10.10 18.60
C ASP A 144 -2.90 -9.79 18.49
N GLY A 145 -3.58 -10.43 17.54
CA GLY A 145 -5.01 -10.22 17.31
C GLY A 145 -5.89 -10.67 18.46
N SER A 146 -5.38 -11.55 19.34
CA SER A 146 -6.10 -11.94 20.56
C SER A 146 -5.99 -10.91 21.68
N LEU A 147 -4.91 -10.13 21.69
CA LEU A 147 -4.69 -9.03 22.63
C LEU A 147 -5.38 -7.73 22.16
N PHE A 148 -5.50 -7.54 20.85
CA PHE A 148 -6.11 -6.37 20.22
C PHE A 148 -7.27 -6.75 19.28
N PRO A 149 -8.37 -7.32 19.81
CA PRO A 149 -9.46 -7.84 19.01
C PRO A 149 -10.18 -6.75 18.21
N ASP A 150 -10.34 -5.55 18.76
CA ASP A 150 -10.98 -4.43 18.07
C ASP A 150 -10.21 -4.05 16.79
N LYS A 151 -8.86 -4.03 16.88
CA LYS A 151 -8.00 -3.74 15.73
C LYS A 151 -8.04 -4.86 14.70
N ALA A 152 -8.01 -6.11 15.15
CA ALA A 152 -8.17 -7.27 14.26
C ALA A 152 -9.53 -7.26 13.54
N GLN A 153 -10.60 -6.85 14.21
CA GLN A 153 -11.93 -6.72 13.62
C GLN A 153 -12.00 -5.58 12.60
N GLU A 154 -11.45 -4.41 12.92
CA GLU A 154 -11.34 -3.26 12.01
C GLU A 154 -10.64 -3.66 10.69
N ASP A 155 -9.50 -4.34 10.82
CA ASP A 155 -8.71 -4.81 9.68
C ASP A 155 -9.24 -6.14 9.10
N LYS A 156 -10.42 -6.63 9.54
CA LYS A 156 -11.06 -7.87 9.08
C LYS A 156 -10.14 -9.11 9.11
N ALA A 157 -9.23 -9.17 10.07
CA ALA A 157 -8.29 -10.27 10.26
C ALA A 157 -8.94 -11.42 11.03
N MET A 158 -9.55 -12.36 10.29
CA MET A 158 -10.34 -13.46 10.86
C MET A 158 -9.52 -14.70 11.26
N SER A 159 -8.25 -14.77 10.87
CA SER A 159 -7.38 -15.92 11.15
C SER A 159 -5.93 -15.46 11.35
N ALA A 160 -5.10 -16.30 11.96
CA ALA A 160 -3.69 -16.03 12.18
C ALA A 160 -2.83 -17.20 11.64
N PRO A 161 -1.68 -16.94 10.98
CA PRO A 161 -1.19 -15.61 10.63
C PRO A 161 -2.03 -14.98 9.49
N CYS A 162 -2.21 -13.67 9.55
CA CYS A 162 -2.77 -12.89 8.47
C CYS A 162 -1.87 -11.69 8.19
N LEU A 163 -1.31 -11.65 6.98
CA LEU A 163 -0.46 -10.56 6.51
C LEU A 163 -1.27 -9.63 5.61
N ILE A 164 -1.16 -8.33 5.81
CA ILE A 164 -1.82 -7.30 5.01
C ILE A 164 -0.77 -6.32 4.48
N LEU A 165 -0.79 -6.05 3.18
CA LEU A 165 0.04 -5.03 2.52
C LEU A 165 -0.83 -3.83 2.12
N ASN A 166 -0.46 -2.64 2.64
CA ASN A 166 -1.09 -1.36 2.33
C ASN A 166 -2.64 -1.37 2.44
N ASP A 167 -3.17 -2.09 3.43
CA ASP A 167 -4.61 -2.22 3.73
C ASP A 167 -5.48 -2.92 2.67
N ASP A 168 -4.86 -3.53 1.66
CA ASP A 168 -5.58 -4.12 0.52
C ASP A 168 -5.16 -5.57 0.25
N THR A 169 -3.89 -5.84 -0.14
CA THR A 169 -3.48 -7.22 -0.44
C THR A 169 -3.37 -7.99 0.87
N ARG A 170 -3.96 -9.18 0.92
CA ARG A 170 -3.98 -10.02 2.11
C ARG A 170 -3.54 -11.44 1.80
N TRP A 171 -2.79 -11.99 2.72
CA TRP A 171 -2.49 -13.41 2.77
C TRP A 171 -2.97 -14.01 4.09
N THR A 172 -3.42 -15.25 4.02
CA THR A 172 -3.77 -16.08 5.17
C THR A 172 -2.84 -17.29 5.20
N GLY A 173 -2.25 -17.58 6.36
CA GLY A 173 -1.25 -18.63 6.49
C GLY A 173 0.17 -18.20 6.12
N ALA A 174 1.05 -19.18 5.91
CA ALA A 174 2.46 -18.93 5.64
C ALA A 174 2.68 -18.54 4.17
N VAL A 175 3.46 -17.49 3.95
CA VAL A 175 3.75 -16.92 2.62
C VAL A 175 5.26 -16.80 2.44
N ALA A 176 5.74 -16.98 1.21
CA ALA A 176 7.15 -16.88 0.86
C ALA A 176 7.62 -15.42 0.80
N GLU A 177 8.89 -15.17 1.11
CA GLU A 177 9.45 -13.79 1.10
C GLU A 177 9.46 -13.21 -0.32
N GLU A 178 9.77 -14.04 -1.32
CA GLU A 178 9.81 -13.66 -2.73
C GLU A 178 8.45 -13.15 -3.18
N GLU A 179 7.38 -13.86 -2.83
CA GLU A 179 6.01 -13.46 -3.18
C GLU A 179 5.64 -12.11 -2.55
N ILE A 180 6.04 -11.88 -1.29
CA ILE A 180 5.76 -10.63 -0.58
C ILE A 180 6.51 -9.48 -1.27
N VAL A 181 7.80 -9.66 -1.56
CA VAL A 181 8.62 -8.61 -2.17
C VAL A 181 8.20 -8.34 -3.62
N ASP A 182 7.93 -9.38 -4.40
CA ASP A 182 7.40 -9.24 -5.77
C ASP A 182 6.07 -8.48 -5.75
N MET A 183 5.20 -8.75 -4.77
CA MET A 183 3.95 -8.01 -4.62
C MET A 183 4.23 -6.54 -4.27
N ILE A 184 5.17 -6.23 -3.39
CA ILE A 184 5.52 -4.85 -3.03
C ILE A 184 6.04 -4.11 -4.28
N VAL A 185 7.00 -4.68 -5.00
CA VAL A 185 7.61 -4.04 -6.18
C VAL A 185 6.61 -3.87 -7.32
N ASN A 186 5.79 -4.90 -7.61
CA ASN A 186 4.89 -4.85 -8.76
C ASN A 186 3.60 -4.07 -8.48
N LYS A 187 3.12 -4.03 -7.23
CA LYS A 187 1.91 -3.28 -6.88
C LYS A 187 2.14 -1.76 -6.87
N GLU A 188 3.40 -1.32 -6.76
CA GLU A 188 3.79 0.08 -6.74
C GLU A 188 4.23 0.63 -8.11
N SER A 189 4.33 -0.23 -9.13
CA SER A 189 4.79 0.19 -10.44
C SER A 189 3.78 1.06 -11.17
N MET A 190 4.16 2.27 -11.55
CA MET A 190 3.40 3.11 -12.49
C MET A 190 3.47 2.58 -13.94
N ASP A 191 4.15 1.47 -14.18
CA ASP A 191 4.33 0.87 -15.51
C ASP A 191 3.33 -0.25 -15.82
N LEU A 192 2.26 -0.39 -15.00
CA LEU A 192 1.17 -1.31 -15.31
C LEU A 192 0.61 -1.07 -16.72
N ASP A 193 0.50 -2.14 -17.49
CA ASP A 193 -0.10 -2.12 -18.81
C ASP A 193 -1.64 -2.05 -18.74
N THR A 194 -2.27 -1.82 -19.89
CA THR A 194 -3.73 -1.70 -19.98
C THR A 194 -4.44 -2.96 -19.49
N LYS A 195 -3.86 -4.15 -19.69
CA LYS A 195 -4.48 -5.41 -19.29
C LYS A 195 -4.49 -5.56 -17.77
N ALA A 196 -3.39 -5.25 -17.11
CA ALA A 196 -3.30 -5.29 -15.65
C ALA A 196 -4.24 -4.27 -15.01
N LEU A 197 -4.27 -3.04 -15.53
CA LEU A 197 -5.18 -2.00 -15.04
C LEU A 197 -6.65 -2.36 -15.27
N LYS A 198 -6.97 -3.02 -16.39
CA LYS A 198 -8.34 -3.49 -16.66
C LYS A 198 -8.79 -4.46 -15.58
N THR A 199 -7.97 -5.44 -15.19
CA THR A 199 -8.31 -6.37 -14.10
C THR A 199 -8.57 -5.63 -12.80
N ILE A 200 -7.72 -4.66 -12.44
CA ILE A 200 -7.90 -3.85 -11.22
C ILE A 200 -9.21 -3.06 -11.27
N LEU A 201 -9.53 -2.47 -12.43
CA LEU A 201 -10.73 -1.68 -12.63
C LEU A 201 -12.00 -2.54 -12.55
N GLU A 202 -11.98 -3.73 -13.17
CA GLU A 202 -13.09 -4.70 -13.11
C GLU A 202 -13.34 -5.25 -11.70
N ASP A 203 -12.31 -5.28 -10.85
CA ASP A 203 -12.44 -5.58 -9.42
C ASP A 203 -13.06 -4.42 -8.61
N GLY A 204 -13.48 -3.33 -9.27
CA GLY A 204 -14.08 -2.15 -8.63
C GLY A 204 -13.08 -1.21 -7.96
N ARG A 205 -11.79 -1.33 -8.27
CA ARG A 205 -10.70 -0.57 -7.62
C ARG A 205 -10.28 0.68 -8.41
N ALA A 206 -11.25 1.41 -8.96
CA ALA A 206 -10.98 2.69 -9.66
C ALA A 206 -10.33 3.72 -8.73
N GLU A 207 -10.82 3.87 -7.50
CA GLU A 207 -10.26 4.80 -6.50
C GLU A 207 -8.79 4.49 -6.20
N TRP A 208 -8.39 3.21 -6.20
CA TRP A 208 -6.99 2.85 -6.02
C TRP A 208 -6.13 3.39 -7.16
N ILE A 209 -6.58 3.24 -8.41
CA ILE A 209 -5.87 3.77 -9.60
C ILE A 209 -5.71 5.30 -9.46
N THR A 210 -6.80 6.00 -9.11
CA THR A 210 -6.81 7.45 -8.89
C THR A 210 -5.81 7.86 -7.82
N GLN A 211 -5.90 7.28 -6.61
CA GLN A 211 -5.03 7.64 -5.49
C GLN A 211 -3.56 7.39 -5.79
N ARG A 212 -3.24 6.36 -6.58
CA ARG A 212 -1.86 6.07 -7.01
C ARG A 212 -1.34 7.14 -7.96
N MET A 213 -2.12 7.53 -8.95
CA MET A 213 -1.75 8.60 -9.88
C MET A 213 -1.57 9.94 -9.17
N LEU A 214 -2.44 10.26 -8.20
CA LEU A 214 -2.33 11.47 -7.39
C LEU A 214 -1.08 11.46 -6.50
N THR A 215 -0.83 10.35 -5.80
CA THR A 215 0.31 10.23 -4.87
C THR A 215 1.65 10.30 -5.61
N THR A 216 1.73 9.68 -6.79
CA THR A 216 2.96 9.66 -7.61
C THR A 216 3.07 10.85 -8.55
N ASN A 217 2.01 11.66 -8.68
CA ASN A 217 1.86 12.72 -9.67
C ASN A 217 2.26 12.27 -11.09
N ARG A 218 1.83 11.06 -11.48
CA ARG A 218 2.17 10.42 -12.75
C ARG A 218 0.98 9.59 -13.25
N LEU A 219 0.78 9.52 -14.56
CA LEU A 219 -0.19 8.61 -15.17
C LEU A 219 0.42 7.21 -15.32
N PHE A 220 -0.39 6.16 -15.11
CA PHE A 220 0.01 4.80 -15.43
C PHE A 220 0.23 4.66 -16.94
N LYS A 221 1.28 3.94 -17.31
CA LYS A 221 1.64 3.70 -18.73
C LYS A 221 0.47 3.16 -19.55
N GLY A 222 -0.31 2.24 -19.00
CA GLY A 222 -1.46 1.63 -19.67
C GLY A 222 -2.78 2.39 -19.57
N PHE A 223 -2.85 3.53 -18.87
CA PHE A 223 -4.13 4.16 -18.52
C PHE A 223 -4.89 4.69 -19.73
N SER A 224 -4.21 5.35 -20.67
CA SER A 224 -4.84 5.82 -21.91
C SER A 224 -5.48 4.66 -22.69
N GLY A 225 -4.91 3.46 -22.61
CA GLY A 225 -5.52 2.26 -23.20
C GLY A 225 -6.86 1.85 -22.57
N LEU A 226 -7.13 2.20 -21.31
CA LEU A 226 -8.43 1.92 -20.69
C LEU A 226 -9.53 2.84 -21.25
N LEU A 227 -9.21 4.12 -21.46
CA LEU A 227 -10.12 5.09 -22.09
C LEU A 227 -10.39 4.77 -23.56
N LEU A 228 -9.48 4.05 -24.22
CA LEU A 228 -9.60 3.67 -25.63
C LEU A 228 -9.97 2.20 -25.82
N HIS A 229 -10.41 1.53 -24.74
CA HIS A 229 -10.70 0.10 -24.75
C HIS A 229 -11.99 -0.22 -25.52
N GLU A 230 -12.06 -1.36 -26.20
CA GLU A 230 -13.25 -1.78 -26.97
C GLU A 230 -14.51 -1.96 -26.09
N THR A 231 -14.31 -2.43 -24.85
CA THR A 231 -15.39 -2.63 -23.87
C THR A 231 -15.80 -1.33 -23.18
N TRP A 232 -17.07 -0.94 -23.33
CA TRP A 232 -17.64 0.28 -22.76
C TRP A 232 -17.52 0.36 -21.22
N SER A 233 -17.78 -0.73 -20.50
CA SER A 233 -17.67 -0.73 -19.02
C SER A 233 -16.27 -0.41 -18.51
N VAL A 234 -15.23 -0.78 -19.26
CA VAL A 234 -13.83 -0.45 -18.96
C VAL A 234 -13.59 1.04 -19.17
N ARG A 235 -14.09 1.61 -20.28
CA ARG A 235 -13.97 3.04 -20.55
C ARG A 235 -14.71 3.87 -19.51
N LEU A 236 -15.91 3.46 -19.12
CA LEU A 236 -16.69 4.11 -18.06
C LEU A 236 -15.91 4.18 -16.74
N GLY A 237 -15.34 3.06 -16.30
CA GLY A 237 -14.51 3.06 -15.09
C GLY A 237 -13.28 3.96 -15.20
N ALA A 238 -12.68 4.07 -16.39
CA ALA A 238 -11.56 4.99 -16.62
C ALA A 238 -11.99 6.46 -16.64
N MET A 239 -13.18 6.79 -17.15
CA MET A 239 -13.73 8.15 -17.10
C MET A 239 -13.97 8.62 -15.66
N VAL A 240 -14.42 7.74 -14.76
CA VAL A 240 -14.51 8.03 -13.31
C VAL A 240 -13.16 8.42 -12.72
N VAL A 241 -12.07 7.77 -13.16
CA VAL A 241 -10.71 8.15 -12.74
C VAL A 241 -10.34 9.53 -13.30
N VAL A 242 -10.70 9.83 -14.55
CA VAL A 242 -10.45 11.14 -15.18
C VAL A 242 -11.14 12.27 -14.41
N GLU A 243 -12.42 12.12 -14.06
CA GLU A 243 -13.18 13.11 -13.27
C GLU A 243 -12.45 13.42 -11.95
N ALA A 244 -12.03 12.37 -11.22
CA ALA A 244 -11.36 12.53 -9.95
C ALA A 244 -9.96 13.18 -10.09
N LEU A 245 -9.24 12.92 -11.19
CA LEU A 245 -7.98 13.59 -11.50
C LEU A 245 -8.19 15.05 -11.90
N ALA A 246 -9.24 15.35 -12.68
CA ALA A 246 -9.59 16.70 -13.07
C ALA A 246 -9.85 17.60 -11.85
N GLU A 247 -10.53 17.07 -10.84
CA GLU A 247 -10.80 17.77 -9.59
C GLU A 247 -9.54 17.97 -8.74
N LYS A 248 -8.73 16.91 -8.56
CA LYS A 248 -7.66 16.88 -7.55
C LYS A 248 -6.26 17.25 -8.08
N ALA A 249 -6.00 17.01 -9.36
CA ALA A 249 -4.69 17.25 -9.99
C ALA A 249 -4.81 17.64 -11.49
N PRO A 250 -5.41 18.80 -11.83
CA PRO A 250 -5.61 19.23 -13.22
C PRO A 250 -4.34 19.22 -14.08
N ALA A 251 -3.18 19.57 -13.48
CA ALA A 251 -1.91 19.61 -14.19
C ALA A 251 -1.48 18.24 -14.74
N LEU A 252 -1.84 17.15 -14.05
CA LEU A 252 -1.51 15.77 -14.45
C LEU A 252 -2.27 15.34 -15.71
N CYS A 253 -3.42 15.95 -15.97
CA CYS A 253 -4.27 15.62 -17.13
C CYS A 253 -3.73 16.20 -18.46
N SER A 254 -2.75 17.11 -18.43
CA SER A 254 -2.21 17.75 -19.64
C SER A 254 -1.62 16.76 -20.65
N ASP A 255 -0.99 15.68 -20.17
CA ASP A 255 -0.44 14.65 -21.05
C ASP A 255 -1.53 13.72 -21.59
N LEU A 256 -2.59 13.50 -20.79
CA LEU A 256 -3.75 12.73 -21.22
C LEU A 256 -4.51 13.45 -22.33
N GLU A 257 -4.72 14.76 -22.18
CA GLU A 257 -5.35 15.62 -23.19
C GLU A 257 -4.71 15.46 -24.57
N LYS A 258 -3.37 15.56 -24.64
CA LYS A 258 -2.61 15.42 -25.89
C LYS A 258 -2.83 14.05 -26.55
N ILE A 259 -2.79 12.98 -25.76
CA ILE A 259 -2.98 11.61 -26.26
C ILE A 259 -4.39 11.46 -26.85
N LEU A 260 -5.42 11.96 -26.16
CA LEU A 260 -6.81 11.86 -26.59
C LEU A 260 -7.08 12.66 -27.87
N ILE A 261 -6.54 13.88 -27.98
CA ILE A 261 -6.62 14.71 -29.19
C ILE A 261 -5.97 14.00 -30.39
N GLU A 262 -4.78 13.43 -30.20
CA GLU A 262 -4.03 12.76 -31.27
C GLU A 262 -4.79 11.57 -31.85
N VAL A 263 -5.42 10.76 -30.99
CA VAL A 263 -6.08 9.53 -31.43
C VAL A 263 -7.55 9.72 -31.84
N PHE A 264 -8.18 10.85 -31.53
CA PHE A 264 -9.63 11.08 -31.70
C PHE A 264 -10.15 10.65 -33.09
N SER A 265 -9.52 11.12 -34.17
CA SER A 265 -9.96 10.83 -35.54
C SER A 265 -9.78 9.38 -35.97
N THR A 266 -9.00 8.59 -35.22
CA THR A 266 -8.69 7.18 -35.54
C THR A 266 -9.65 6.18 -34.89
N LYS A 267 -10.55 6.67 -34.03
CA LYS A 267 -11.45 5.82 -33.23
C LYS A 267 -12.85 5.75 -33.82
N ASP A 268 -13.58 4.73 -33.40
CA ASP A 268 -14.99 4.56 -33.72
C ASP A 268 -15.86 5.54 -32.93
N ILE A 269 -17.08 5.75 -33.43
CA ILE A 269 -18.01 6.77 -32.93
C ILE A 269 -18.24 6.67 -31.41
N PRO A 270 -18.47 5.49 -30.80
CA PRO A 270 -18.65 5.40 -29.36
C PRO A 270 -17.43 5.89 -28.57
N VAL A 271 -16.22 5.50 -28.98
CA VAL A 271 -14.98 5.92 -28.31
C VAL A 271 -14.71 7.41 -28.56
N GLN A 272 -15.05 7.94 -29.72
CA GLN A 272 -14.99 9.39 -29.98
C GLN A 272 -15.88 10.18 -29.01
N GLY A 273 -17.10 9.70 -28.73
CA GLY A 273 -17.98 10.31 -27.73
C GLY A 273 -17.36 10.30 -26.33
N ASP A 274 -16.82 9.15 -25.90
CA ASP A 274 -16.15 9.02 -24.60
C ASP A 274 -14.87 9.89 -24.50
N ILE A 275 -14.14 10.08 -25.61
CA ILE A 275 -13.01 11.02 -25.69
C ILE A 275 -13.50 12.46 -25.49
N LEU A 276 -14.57 12.87 -26.16
CA LEU A 276 -15.12 14.23 -26.01
C LEU A 276 -15.55 14.48 -24.57
N TYR A 277 -16.22 13.51 -23.93
CA TYR A 277 -16.57 13.58 -22.52
C TYR A 277 -15.32 13.80 -21.64
N ALA A 278 -14.30 12.94 -21.78
CA ALA A 278 -13.07 13.06 -21.01
C ALA A 278 -12.34 14.41 -21.25
N LEU A 279 -12.32 14.90 -22.49
CA LEU A 279 -11.77 16.22 -22.82
C LEU A 279 -12.61 17.38 -22.23
N GLY A 280 -13.92 17.21 -22.07
CA GLY A 280 -14.77 18.17 -21.36
C GLY A 280 -14.34 18.33 -19.91
N GLU A 281 -14.07 17.22 -19.24
CA GLU A 281 -13.64 17.20 -17.83
C GLU A 281 -12.25 17.84 -17.64
N ILE A 282 -11.29 17.55 -18.52
CA ILE A 282 -9.88 17.96 -18.33
C ILE A 282 -9.40 19.13 -19.19
N GLY A 283 -10.16 19.54 -20.20
CA GLY A 283 -9.70 20.39 -21.29
C GLY A 283 -9.29 21.81 -20.90
N THR A 284 -8.41 22.41 -21.69
CA THR A 284 -8.01 23.80 -21.59
C THR A 284 -8.80 24.68 -22.58
N PRO A 285 -8.66 26.01 -22.54
CA PRO A 285 -9.21 26.88 -23.59
C PRO A 285 -8.77 26.47 -25.00
N ASP A 286 -7.56 25.95 -25.15
CA ASP A 286 -7.04 25.45 -26.42
C ASP A 286 -7.77 24.18 -26.85
N THR A 287 -8.05 23.25 -25.92
CA THR A 287 -8.89 22.08 -26.17
C THR A 287 -10.29 22.49 -26.64
N ARG A 288 -10.91 23.48 -25.98
CA ARG A 288 -12.23 23.99 -26.36
C ARG A 288 -12.26 24.52 -27.78
N ASN A 289 -11.25 25.29 -28.17
CA ASN A 289 -11.10 25.78 -29.54
C ASN A 289 -10.87 24.64 -30.55
N TRP A 290 -10.11 23.62 -30.16
CA TRP A 290 -9.92 22.43 -30.98
C TRP A 290 -11.22 21.63 -31.17
N ILE A 291 -12.01 21.41 -30.11
CA ILE A 291 -13.31 20.72 -30.19
C ILE A 291 -14.26 21.48 -31.10
N ALA A 292 -14.33 22.81 -30.98
CA ALA A 292 -15.16 23.65 -31.84
C ALA A 292 -14.77 23.52 -33.33
N ALA A 293 -13.48 23.47 -33.63
CA ALA A 293 -13.00 23.25 -35.00
C ALA A 293 -13.33 21.83 -35.53
N GLN A 294 -13.26 20.80 -34.69
CA GLN A 294 -13.64 19.44 -35.08
C GLN A 294 -15.15 19.31 -35.30
N GLN A 295 -15.97 20.04 -34.53
CA GLN A 295 -17.42 19.97 -34.61
C GLN A 295 -17.98 20.27 -36.01
N GLU A 296 -17.34 21.18 -36.76
CA GLU A 296 -17.70 21.51 -38.14
C GLU A 296 -17.48 20.33 -39.11
N ALA A 297 -16.51 19.46 -38.81
CA ALA A 297 -16.16 18.30 -39.62
C ALA A 297 -16.95 17.02 -39.24
N LEU A 298 -17.60 16.99 -38.07
CA LEU A 298 -18.36 15.83 -37.61
C LEU A 298 -19.65 15.63 -38.44
N SER A 299 -19.88 14.41 -38.90
CA SER A 299 -21.09 14.06 -39.65
C SER A 299 -22.18 13.42 -38.78
N HIS A 300 -21.83 12.83 -37.64
CA HIS A 300 -22.77 12.13 -36.75
C HIS A 300 -23.39 13.08 -35.73
N GLU A 301 -24.71 13.00 -35.54
CA GLU A 301 -25.46 13.91 -34.65
C GLU A 301 -25.06 13.75 -33.18
N ASP A 302 -24.99 12.51 -32.68
CA ASP A 302 -24.56 12.22 -31.29
C ASP A 302 -23.17 12.79 -30.96
N LEU A 303 -22.23 12.79 -31.92
CA LEU A 303 -20.90 13.35 -31.71
C LEU A 303 -20.92 14.88 -31.68
N LYS A 304 -21.83 15.51 -32.44
CA LYS A 304 -22.00 16.97 -32.39
C LYS A 304 -22.54 17.41 -31.04
N ASP A 305 -23.45 16.62 -30.47
CA ASP A 305 -24.01 16.90 -29.15
C ASP A 305 -22.98 16.64 -28.04
N ALA A 306 -22.26 15.52 -28.09
CA ALA A 306 -21.13 15.28 -27.19
C ALA A 306 -20.05 16.39 -27.25
N ALA A 307 -19.79 16.93 -28.45
CA ALA A 307 -18.86 18.05 -28.61
C ALA A 307 -19.39 19.36 -27.98
N LYS A 308 -20.70 19.63 -28.06
CA LYS A 308 -21.31 20.80 -27.38
C LYS A 308 -21.23 20.65 -25.87
N ASP A 309 -21.58 19.47 -25.36
CA ASP A 309 -21.55 19.18 -23.93
C ASP A 309 -20.12 19.33 -23.39
N ALA A 310 -19.12 18.82 -24.12
CA ALA A 310 -17.71 18.98 -23.76
C ALA A 310 -17.26 20.44 -23.74
N ILE A 311 -17.67 21.26 -24.74
CA ILE A 311 -17.38 22.69 -24.76
C ILE A 311 -18.01 23.38 -23.55
N GLN A 312 -19.29 23.10 -23.26
CA GLN A 312 -20.00 23.68 -22.14
C GLN A 312 -19.35 23.31 -20.80
N SER A 313 -18.96 22.04 -20.61
CA SER A 313 -18.24 21.61 -19.40
C SER A 313 -16.93 22.36 -19.19
N ILE A 314 -16.17 22.63 -20.26
CA ILE A 314 -14.94 23.41 -20.18
C ILE A 314 -15.25 24.88 -19.82
N GLU A 315 -16.25 25.48 -20.46
CA GLU A 315 -16.69 26.86 -20.21
C GLU A 315 -17.16 27.05 -18.77
N ASP A 316 -18.01 26.15 -18.27
CA ASP A 316 -18.51 26.15 -16.90
C ASP A 316 -17.39 25.98 -15.87
N ARG A 317 -16.44 25.08 -16.12
CA ARG A 317 -15.31 24.84 -15.21
C ARG A 317 -14.34 26.00 -15.17
N LEU A 318 -14.13 26.69 -16.29
CA LEU A 318 -13.20 27.81 -16.42
C LEU A 318 -13.84 29.18 -16.19
N ASN A 319 -15.18 29.25 -16.04
CA ASN A 319 -15.97 30.47 -15.95
C ASN A 319 -15.69 31.45 -17.11
N ILE A 320 -15.74 30.95 -18.35
CA ILE A 320 -15.50 31.74 -19.58
C ILE A 320 -16.72 31.74 -20.51
#